data_AF-A0A071MJ68-F1
#
_entry.id   AF-A0A071MJ68-F1
#
_cell.length_a   1.000
_cell.length_b   1.000
_cell.length_c   1.000
_cell.angle_alpha   90.00
_cell.angle_beta   90.00
_cell.angle_gamma   90.00
#
_symmetry.space_group_name_H-M   'P 1'
#
loop_
_entity.id
_entity.type
_entity.pdbx_description
1 polymer ?
#
loop_
_entity_poly.entity_id
_entity_poly.type
_entity_poly.pdbx_seq_one_letter_code
_entity_poly.pdbx_strand_id
1 'polypeptide(L)'
;MSWSDRLVSRFNDRRDTGGNAAGGRVASATRAATGGLASVVNGVRPSRSRMLDFDYSLLWVAIALLGLGVVMVYSASIAMPDSPKYASYHDYAFLMRHCISLGVAFVAAVIAFRVPVSTWDKYAPHLFLIALVGLVIVLIPHVGKGVNGARRWIPLGITNMQPSEIMKLAVTIYAANYTVRKQEYMQSFAKGFLPMAFAVGLVGALLLLEPDMGAFMVVAAIAMGVLFLGGVNGKLFGGLVATAVGTFTMLVWLSPWRRERIFAYLDPWDERYAQGKAYQLTHSLIAFGRGEWLGVGLGGSVEKLNYLPEAHTDFILAVIGEELGFVGVLVVILLFYWIVRRAFEIGRQALALDRTFAGLMAKGIGIWFGAQTFINMGVNLGLLPTKGLTLPLVSYGGSGILLNCVALAVLLRVDYENRVLMRGGKV
;
A
#
# COMPACT_ATOMS: atom_id res chain seq x y z
N MET A 1 11.10 -72.82 -12.66
CA MET A 1 10.79 -72.09 -13.91
C MET A 1 9.36 -71.60 -13.83
N SER A 2 9.20 -70.28 -13.91
CA SER A 2 8.06 -69.50 -13.46
C SER A 2 6.98 -69.37 -14.54
N TRP A 3 5.75 -69.07 -14.11
CA TRP A 3 4.50 -68.98 -14.88
C TRP A 3 4.48 -68.01 -16.07
N SER A 4 5.56 -67.28 -16.35
CA SER A 4 5.67 -66.32 -17.45
C SER A 4 5.80 -66.94 -18.84
N ASP A 5 6.33 -68.17 -18.96
CA ASP A 5 6.68 -68.74 -20.27
C ASP A 5 5.50 -69.44 -20.99
N ARG A 6 4.35 -69.58 -20.32
CA ARG A 6 3.15 -70.26 -20.87
C ARG A 6 2.13 -69.33 -21.53
N LEU A 7 2.31 -68.01 -21.44
CA LEU A 7 1.37 -67.04 -22.02
C LEU A 7 1.83 -66.47 -23.38
N VAL A 8 3.10 -66.62 -23.73
CA VAL A 8 3.66 -66.09 -24.99
C VAL A 8 3.46 -67.05 -26.17
N SER A 9 3.27 -68.35 -25.93
CA SER A 9 3.08 -69.35 -27.00
C SER A 9 1.65 -69.47 -27.52
N ARG A 10 0.66 -68.79 -26.92
CA ARG A 10 -0.74 -68.81 -27.38
C ARG A 10 -1.11 -67.70 -28.38
N PHE A 11 -0.16 -66.83 -28.73
CA PHE A 11 -0.43 -65.68 -29.61
C PHE A 11 0.09 -65.81 -31.05
N ASN A 12 0.74 -66.93 -31.42
CA ASN A 12 1.44 -66.99 -32.71
C ASN A 12 0.99 -68.11 -33.67
N ASP A 13 -0.18 -68.72 -33.46
CA ASP A 13 -0.54 -69.95 -34.19
C ASP A 13 -1.93 -69.93 -34.85
N ARG A 14 -2.38 -68.78 -35.38
CA ARG A 14 -3.56 -68.70 -36.26
C ARG A 14 -3.49 -67.56 -37.28
N ARG A 15 -2.44 -67.55 -38.11
CA ARG A 15 -2.48 -66.88 -39.42
C ARG A 15 -1.90 -67.82 -40.45
N ASP A 16 -2.77 -68.66 -40.99
CA ASP A 16 -2.82 -68.99 -42.42
C ASP A 16 -3.89 -70.05 -42.64
N THR A 17 -5.02 -69.65 -43.24
CA THR A 17 -5.88 -70.46 -44.11
C THR A 17 -7.09 -69.64 -44.57
N GLY A 18 -7.28 -69.55 -45.89
CA GLY A 18 -8.63 -69.51 -46.49
C GLY A 18 -9.31 -68.16 -46.72
N GLY A 19 -9.05 -67.58 -47.90
CA GLY A 19 -10.04 -67.14 -48.89
C GLY A 19 -11.47 -66.69 -48.49
N ASN A 20 -11.74 -65.45 -48.90
CA ASN A 20 -12.92 -64.99 -49.65
C ASN A 20 -14.21 -64.55 -48.91
N ALA A 21 -14.62 -63.33 -49.28
CA ALA A 21 -16.00 -62.80 -49.34
C ALA A 21 -16.81 -62.65 -48.03
N ALA A 22 -16.64 -61.53 -47.31
CA ALA A 22 -17.72 -60.82 -46.57
C ALA A 22 -17.22 -59.47 -46.00
N GLY A 23 -16.44 -58.70 -46.76
CA GLY A 23 -16.06 -57.33 -46.38
C GLY A 23 -17.15 -56.34 -46.77
N GLY A 24 -17.80 -55.68 -45.81
CA GLY A 24 -18.53 -54.46 -46.15
C GLY A 24 -19.54 -53.90 -45.15
N ARG A 25 -20.16 -54.71 -44.28
CA ARG A 25 -21.34 -54.22 -43.51
C ARG A 25 -21.21 -54.16 -41.99
N VAL A 26 -20.15 -54.69 -41.38
CA VAL A 26 -20.03 -54.67 -39.90
C VAL A 26 -19.07 -53.59 -39.39
N ALA A 27 -18.15 -53.10 -40.22
CA ALA A 27 -17.17 -52.07 -39.82
C ALA A 27 -17.73 -50.63 -39.79
N SER A 28 -18.91 -50.38 -40.35
CA SER A 28 -19.53 -49.05 -40.36
C SER A 28 -20.33 -48.74 -39.09
N ALA A 29 -20.86 -49.75 -38.40
CA ALA A 29 -21.66 -49.56 -37.20
C ALA A 29 -20.81 -49.21 -35.96
N THR A 30 -19.59 -49.77 -35.85
CA THR A 30 -18.73 -49.54 -34.66
C THR A 30 -17.96 -48.22 -34.71
N ARG A 31 -17.75 -47.63 -35.91
CA ARG A 31 -17.16 -46.28 -36.04
C ARG A 31 -18.17 -45.15 -35.80
N ALA A 32 -19.45 -45.40 -36.03
CA ALA A 32 -20.50 -44.40 -35.77
C ALA A 32 -20.73 -44.19 -34.26
N ALA A 33 -20.60 -45.24 -33.44
CA ALA A 33 -20.82 -45.16 -31.99
C ALA A 33 -19.64 -44.53 -31.21
N THR A 34 -18.41 -44.61 -31.74
CA THR A 34 -17.21 -44.04 -31.10
C THR A 34 -16.97 -42.57 -31.46
N GLY A 35 -17.49 -42.10 -32.61
CA GLY A 35 -17.46 -40.69 -32.99
C GLY A 35 -18.38 -39.80 -32.13
N GLY A 36 -19.50 -40.34 -31.66
CA GLY A 36 -20.47 -39.63 -30.82
C GLY A 36 -19.89 -39.21 -29.47
N LEU A 37 -19.28 -40.16 -28.73
CA LEU A 37 -18.71 -39.87 -27.41
C LEU A 37 -17.49 -38.93 -27.47
N ALA A 38 -16.63 -39.08 -28.47
CA ALA A 38 -15.49 -38.18 -28.67
C ALA A 38 -15.91 -36.75 -29.04
N SER A 39 -17.06 -36.58 -29.72
CA SER A 39 -17.62 -35.26 -30.04
C SER A 39 -18.32 -34.60 -28.85
N VAL A 40 -18.90 -35.38 -27.93
CA VAL A 40 -19.56 -34.88 -26.72
C VAL A 40 -18.53 -34.40 -25.68
N VAL A 41 -17.37 -35.05 -25.60
CA VAL A 41 -16.28 -34.64 -24.69
C VAL A 41 -15.52 -33.39 -25.19
N ASN A 42 -15.46 -33.16 -26.51
CA ASN A 42 -14.80 -32.00 -27.11
C ASN A 42 -15.72 -30.77 -27.32
N GLY A 43 -16.99 -30.87 -26.91
CA GLY A 43 -18.01 -29.83 -27.13
C GLY A 43 -18.00 -28.68 -26.12
N VAL A 44 -17.26 -28.79 -25.01
CA VAL A 44 -17.10 -27.68 -24.08
C VAL A 44 -16.10 -26.69 -24.67
N ARG A 45 -16.59 -25.81 -25.56
CA ARG A 45 -15.86 -24.60 -25.92
C ARG A 45 -15.49 -23.91 -24.60
N PRO A 46 -14.20 -23.63 -24.31
CA PRO A 46 -13.86 -22.90 -23.10
C PRO A 46 -14.63 -21.59 -23.15
N SER A 47 -15.64 -21.47 -22.28
CA SER A 47 -16.36 -20.22 -22.11
C SER A 47 -15.30 -19.20 -21.75
N ARG A 48 -15.12 -18.17 -22.59
CA ARG A 48 -14.22 -17.06 -22.27
C ARG A 48 -14.64 -16.56 -20.90
N SER A 49 -13.78 -16.78 -19.91
CA SER A 49 -13.99 -16.32 -18.55
C SER A 49 -14.42 -14.85 -18.61
N ARG A 50 -15.61 -14.54 -18.06
CA ARG A 50 -16.09 -13.15 -17.92
C ARG A 50 -15.31 -12.37 -16.85
N MET A 51 -14.27 -12.98 -16.27
CA MET A 51 -13.41 -12.35 -15.29
C MET A 51 -12.61 -11.25 -15.97
N LEU A 52 -12.83 -10.02 -15.51
CA LEU A 52 -12.06 -8.83 -15.87
C LEU A 52 -10.56 -9.11 -15.68
N ASP A 53 -9.72 -8.47 -16.50
CA ASP A 53 -8.26 -8.69 -16.47
C ASP A 53 -7.61 -8.22 -15.18
N PHE A 54 -8.14 -7.16 -14.58
CA PHE A 54 -7.74 -6.62 -13.30
C PHE A 54 -8.93 -5.94 -12.62
N ASP A 55 -8.77 -5.58 -11.36
CA ASP A 55 -9.80 -4.97 -10.53
C ASP A 55 -10.07 -3.49 -10.89
N TYR A 56 -11.07 -3.28 -11.75
CA TYR A 56 -11.55 -1.94 -12.10
C TYR A 56 -12.08 -1.14 -10.91
N SER A 57 -12.60 -1.81 -9.85
CA SER A 57 -13.13 -1.09 -8.69
C SER A 57 -12.02 -0.38 -7.92
N LEU A 58 -10.88 -1.04 -7.73
CA LEU A 58 -9.70 -0.46 -7.09
C LEU A 58 -9.15 0.72 -7.91
N LEU A 59 -9.11 0.59 -9.24
CA LEU A 59 -8.67 1.65 -10.13
C LEU A 59 -9.56 2.89 -10.06
N TRP A 60 -10.88 2.72 -10.14
CA TRP A 60 -11.81 3.85 -10.09
C TRP A 60 -11.81 4.56 -8.73
N VAL A 61 -11.68 3.81 -7.63
CA VAL A 61 -11.55 4.40 -6.29
C VAL A 61 -10.25 5.19 -6.15
N ALA A 62 -9.14 4.68 -6.69
CA ALA A 62 -7.87 5.42 -6.71
C ALA A 62 -7.97 6.71 -7.55
N ILE A 63 -8.60 6.65 -8.73
CA ILE A 63 -8.84 7.82 -9.59
C ILE A 63 -9.73 8.84 -8.88
N ALA A 64 -10.79 8.39 -8.19
CA ALA A 64 -11.68 9.27 -7.43
C ALA A 64 -10.93 10.01 -6.30
N LEU A 65 -10.08 9.31 -5.54
CA LEU A 65 -9.26 9.93 -4.50
C LEU A 65 -8.21 10.89 -5.07
N LEU A 66 -7.55 10.54 -6.18
CA LEU A 66 -6.60 11.44 -6.85
C LEU A 66 -7.31 12.68 -7.40
N GLY A 67 -8.48 12.52 -8.01
CA GLY A 67 -9.30 13.62 -8.52
C GLY A 67 -9.76 14.55 -7.39
N LEU A 68 -10.23 13.99 -6.28
CA LEU A 68 -10.54 14.74 -5.06
C LEU A 68 -9.29 15.44 -4.53
N GLY A 69 -8.14 14.77 -4.50
CA GLY A 69 -6.86 15.35 -4.14
C GLY A 69 -6.51 16.59 -4.96
N VAL A 70 -6.63 16.53 -6.28
CA VAL A 70 -6.38 17.69 -7.16
C VAL A 70 -7.28 18.87 -6.79
N VAL A 71 -8.59 18.62 -6.62
CA VAL A 71 -9.57 19.67 -6.28
C VAL A 71 -9.25 20.29 -4.91
N MET A 72 -8.97 19.46 -3.91
CA MET A 72 -8.73 19.92 -2.54
C MET A 72 -7.36 20.57 -2.37
N VAL A 73 -6.33 20.08 -3.06
CA VAL A 73 -5.00 20.72 -3.09
C VAL A 73 -5.11 22.08 -3.75
N TYR A 74 -5.86 22.22 -4.84
CA TYR A 74 -6.12 23.53 -5.43
C TYR A 74 -6.85 24.44 -4.45
N SER A 75 -7.96 23.97 -3.87
CA SER A 75 -8.75 24.75 -2.92
C SER A 75 -7.95 25.21 -1.71
N ALA A 76 -7.07 24.35 -1.16
CA ALA A 76 -6.23 24.66 -0.02
C ALA A 76 -5.00 25.54 -0.36
N SER A 77 -4.56 25.58 -1.62
CA SER A 77 -3.35 26.33 -2.03
C SER A 77 -3.63 27.70 -2.63
N ILE A 78 -4.86 27.99 -3.04
CA ILE A 78 -5.23 29.25 -3.71
C ILE A 78 -4.99 30.51 -2.86
N ALA A 79 -5.03 30.39 -1.53
CA ALA A 79 -4.84 31.51 -0.59
C ALA A 79 -3.41 31.63 -0.01
N MET A 80 -2.48 30.78 -0.43
CA MET A 80 -1.09 30.84 0.06
C MET A 80 -0.28 32.04 -0.43
N PRO A 81 -0.42 32.51 -1.70
CA PRO A 81 0.32 33.68 -2.20
C PRO A 81 0.07 34.96 -1.39
N ASP A 82 -1.08 35.04 -0.71
CA ASP A 82 -1.46 36.17 0.16
C ASP A 82 -0.60 36.25 1.44
N SER A 83 0.18 35.21 1.76
CA SER A 83 1.11 35.23 2.88
C SER A 83 2.49 35.77 2.48
N PRO A 84 3.16 36.57 3.35
CA PRO A 84 4.51 37.11 3.05
C PRO A 84 5.57 36.05 2.75
N LYS A 85 5.34 34.80 3.18
CA LYS A 85 6.25 33.66 3.01
C LYS A 85 6.19 33.03 1.61
N TYR A 86 5.08 33.20 0.89
CA TYR A 86 4.86 32.62 -0.45
C TYR A 86 4.53 33.65 -1.52
N ALA A 87 4.65 34.95 -1.22
CA ALA A 87 4.38 36.07 -2.14
C ALA A 87 5.13 36.02 -3.49
N SER A 88 6.20 35.23 -3.61
CA SER A 88 6.95 35.02 -4.86
C SER A 88 6.36 33.93 -5.77
N TYR A 89 5.31 33.23 -5.35
CA TYR A 89 4.68 32.15 -6.11
C TYR A 89 3.35 32.61 -6.70
N HIS A 90 3.15 32.36 -8.00
CA HIS A 90 1.85 32.56 -8.65
C HIS A 90 0.80 31.60 -8.08
N ASP A 91 -0.45 32.03 -8.05
CA ASP A 91 -1.63 31.32 -7.49
C ASP A 91 -1.76 29.87 -7.95
N TYR A 92 -1.33 29.56 -9.17
CA TYR A 92 -1.42 28.22 -9.78
C TYR A 92 -0.17 27.35 -9.63
N ALA A 93 0.91 27.86 -9.01
CA ALA A 93 2.21 27.18 -9.00
C ALA A 93 2.18 25.83 -8.28
N PHE A 94 1.41 25.72 -7.19
CA PHE A 94 1.25 24.47 -6.43
C PHE A 94 0.40 23.45 -7.17
N LEU A 95 -0.70 23.88 -7.80
CA LEU A 95 -1.52 23.02 -8.66
C LEU A 95 -0.71 22.49 -9.85
N MET A 96 0.02 23.35 -10.55
CA MET A 96 0.86 22.95 -11.68
C MET A 96 1.89 21.88 -11.27
N ARG A 97 2.57 22.09 -10.13
CA ARG A 97 3.53 21.11 -9.58
C ARG A 97 2.85 19.81 -9.19
N HIS A 98 1.65 19.86 -8.63
CA HIS A 98 0.87 18.68 -8.28
C HIS A 98 0.45 17.89 -9.53
N CYS A 99 -0.05 18.57 -10.56
CA CYS A 99 -0.40 17.95 -11.85
C CYS A 99 0.80 17.33 -12.55
N ILE A 100 1.96 18.01 -12.56
CA ILE A 100 3.21 17.43 -13.10
C ILE A 100 3.59 16.18 -12.30
N SER A 101 3.52 16.24 -10.98
CA SER A 101 3.81 15.08 -10.13
C SER A 101 2.84 13.92 -10.38
N LEU A 102 1.56 14.18 -10.64
CA LEU A 102 0.58 13.17 -11.03
C LEU A 102 0.91 12.56 -12.39
N GLY A 103 1.34 13.37 -13.37
CA GLY A 103 1.81 12.87 -14.66
C GLY A 103 3.01 11.93 -14.52
N VAL A 104 4.02 12.32 -13.73
CA VAL A 104 5.18 11.47 -13.45
C VAL A 104 4.77 10.21 -12.68
N ALA A 105 3.89 10.33 -11.68
CA ALA A 105 3.36 9.21 -10.91
C ALA A 105 2.58 8.22 -11.79
N PHE A 106 1.81 8.71 -12.75
CA PHE A 106 1.09 7.87 -13.72
C PHE A 106 2.04 7.08 -14.61
N VAL A 107 3.07 7.73 -15.17
CA VAL A 107 4.10 7.04 -15.97
C VAL A 107 4.82 5.98 -15.13
N ALA A 108 5.23 6.32 -13.91
CA ALA A 108 5.87 5.39 -12.99
C ALA A 108 4.96 4.21 -12.61
N ALA A 109 3.67 4.45 -12.40
CA ALA A 109 2.67 3.43 -12.14
C ALA A 109 2.48 2.48 -13.33
N VAL A 110 2.43 3.01 -14.56
CA VAL A 110 2.35 2.18 -15.78
C VAL A 110 3.60 1.30 -15.92
N ILE A 111 4.79 1.84 -15.66
CA ILE A 111 6.03 1.06 -15.67
C ILE A 111 5.98 -0.03 -14.60
N ALA A 112 5.62 0.33 -13.36
CA ALA A 112 5.54 -0.62 -12.25
C ALA A 112 4.53 -1.75 -12.51
N PHE A 113 3.38 -1.45 -13.13
CA PHE A 113 2.38 -2.45 -13.51
C PHE A 113 2.90 -3.45 -14.57
N ARG A 114 3.89 -3.07 -15.37
CA ARG A 114 4.49 -3.98 -16.37
C ARG A 114 5.55 -4.90 -15.78
N VAL A 115 6.06 -4.60 -14.59
CA VAL A 115 7.09 -5.41 -13.92
C VAL A 115 6.43 -6.63 -13.26
N PRO A 116 6.84 -7.87 -13.60
CA PRO A 116 6.28 -9.08 -12.98
C PRO A 116 6.52 -9.13 -11.47
N VAL A 117 5.59 -9.72 -10.72
CA VAL A 117 5.69 -9.82 -9.25
C VAL A 117 6.95 -10.60 -8.81
N SER A 118 7.40 -11.56 -9.61
CA SER A 118 8.65 -12.31 -9.37
C SER A 118 9.91 -11.43 -9.38
N THR A 119 9.89 -10.32 -10.12
CA THR A 119 11.00 -9.37 -10.17
C THR A 119 11.08 -8.57 -8.88
N TRP A 120 9.92 -8.15 -8.35
CA TRP A 120 9.84 -7.49 -7.04
C TRP A 120 10.34 -8.39 -5.91
N ASP A 121 10.04 -9.69 -5.95
CA ASP A 121 10.53 -10.68 -4.99
C ASP A 121 12.06 -10.81 -5.06
N LYS A 122 12.60 -11.02 -6.27
CA LYS A 122 14.04 -11.18 -6.50
C LYS A 122 14.85 -9.97 -6.03
N TYR A 123 14.37 -8.76 -6.29
CA TYR A 123 15.09 -7.53 -5.96
C TYR A 123 14.70 -6.91 -4.60
N ALA A 124 13.83 -7.55 -3.82
CA ALA A 124 13.37 -7.01 -2.54
C ALA A 124 14.50 -6.61 -1.58
N PRO A 125 15.56 -7.43 -1.35
CA PRO A 125 16.66 -7.05 -0.47
C PRO A 125 17.48 -5.88 -1.01
N HIS A 126 17.66 -5.82 -2.33
CA HIS A 126 18.40 -4.74 -2.98
C HIS A 126 17.63 -3.42 -2.89
N LEU A 127 16.31 -3.44 -3.10
CA LEU A 127 15.45 -2.27 -2.97
C LEU A 127 15.46 -1.74 -1.52
N PHE A 128 15.43 -2.63 -0.53
CA PHE A 128 15.56 -2.27 0.87
C PHE A 128 16.91 -1.62 1.19
N LEU A 129 18.01 -2.20 0.69
CA LEU A 129 19.35 -1.64 0.91
C LEU A 129 19.51 -0.27 0.24
N ILE A 130 18.99 -0.10 -1.00
CA ILE A 130 19.02 1.18 -1.69
C ILE A 130 18.23 2.24 -0.92
N ALA A 131 17.03 1.89 -0.43
CA ALA A 131 16.23 2.79 0.39
C ALA A 131 16.94 3.14 1.71
N LEU A 132 17.62 2.17 2.34
CA LEU A 132 18.38 2.37 3.57
C LEU A 132 19.56 3.32 3.34
N VAL A 133 20.30 3.13 2.26
CA VAL A 133 21.37 4.05 1.84
C VAL A 133 20.79 5.44 1.57
N GLY A 134 19.60 5.53 0.96
CA GLY A 134 18.89 6.80 0.77
C GLY A 134 18.62 7.56 2.07
N LEU A 135 18.19 6.87 3.14
CA LEU A 135 18.02 7.48 4.47
C LEU A 135 19.35 7.95 5.05
N VAL A 136 20.44 7.20 4.86
CA VAL A 136 21.76 7.65 5.31
C VAL A 136 22.23 8.88 4.55
N ILE A 137 22.04 8.90 3.22
CA ILE A 137 22.47 10.01 2.35
C ILE A 137 21.75 11.31 2.72
N VAL A 138 20.46 11.27 3.06
CA VAL A 138 19.71 12.50 3.37
C VAL A 138 20.16 13.16 4.68
N LEU A 139 20.76 12.39 5.59
CA LEU A 139 21.35 12.90 6.82
C LEU A 139 22.68 13.65 6.59
N ILE A 140 23.36 13.40 5.46
CA ILE A 140 24.65 14.04 5.15
C ILE A 140 24.44 15.55 4.97
N PRO A 141 25.15 16.39 5.75
CA PRO A 141 25.13 17.84 5.55
C PRO A 141 25.50 18.18 4.10
N HIS A 142 24.81 19.15 3.49
CA HIS A 142 24.94 19.61 2.09
C HIS A 142 24.21 18.79 1.03
N VAL A 143 23.73 17.56 1.32
CA VAL A 143 22.90 16.78 0.38
C VAL A 143 21.41 16.92 0.71
N GLY A 144 21.04 16.76 1.98
CA GLY A 144 19.66 16.92 2.43
C GLY A 144 19.26 18.39 2.60
N LYS A 145 18.17 18.80 1.95
CA LYS A 145 17.59 20.13 2.15
C LYS A 145 16.87 20.18 3.51
N GLY A 146 17.34 21.06 4.39
CA GLY A 146 16.70 21.35 5.66
C GLY A 146 15.43 22.18 5.46
N VAL A 147 14.27 21.63 5.83
CA VAL A 147 12.99 22.36 5.87
C VAL A 147 12.42 22.19 7.27
N ASN A 148 12.01 23.29 7.93
CA ASN A 148 11.45 23.29 9.28
C ASN A 148 12.33 22.57 10.34
N GLY A 149 13.66 22.68 10.22
CA GLY A 149 14.61 22.04 11.15
C GLY A 149 14.86 20.55 10.93
N ALA A 150 14.28 19.95 9.89
CA ALA A 150 14.49 18.54 9.51
C ALA A 150 15.09 18.41 8.11
N ARG A 151 16.11 17.55 7.95
CA ARG A 151 16.70 17.21 6.64
C ARG A 151 16.06 15.92 6.12
N ARG A 152 15.02 16.06 5.28
CA ARG A 152 14.22 14.92 4.78
C ARG A 152 14.15 14.81 3.26
N TRP A 153 14.65 15.82 2.56
CA TRP A 153 14.40 15.99 1.13
C TRP A 153 15.70 15.99 0.34
N ILE A 154 15.77 15.16 -0.69
CA ILE A 154 16.84 15.20 -1.70
C ILE A 154 16.33 16.02 -2.88
N PRO A 155 16.90 17.20 -3.16
CA PRO A 155 16.49 18.01 -4.31
C PRO A 155 17.04 17.39 -5.59
N LEU A 156 16.16 16.88 -6.46
CA LEU A 156 16.51 16.36 -7.79
C LEU A 156 16.43 17.43 -8.88
N GLY A 157 16.50 18.72 -8.50
CA GLY A 157 16.33 19.87 -9.37
C GLY A 157 14.86 20.14 -9.73
N ILE A 158 14.18 19.16 -10.34
CA ILE A 158 12.78 19.29 -10.82
C ILE A 158 11.78 18.95 -9.70
N THR A 159 12.09 17.95 -8.88
CA THR A 159 11.24 17.50 -7.77
C THR A 159 12.09 17.25 -6.51
N ASN A 160 11.45 17.28 -5.35
CA ASN A 160 12.09 16.86 -4.10
C ASN A 160 11.66 15.41 -3.82
N MET A 161 12.64 14.51 -3.70
CA MET A 161 12.38 13.12 -3.38
C MET A 161 12.63 12.88 -1.90
N GLN A 162 11.66 12.29 -1.22
CA GLN A 162 11.75 11.93 0.19
C GLN A 162 12.13 10.44 0.30
N PRO A 163 13.32 10.10 0.84
CA PRO A 163 13.75 8.71 0.97
C PRO A 163 12.84 7.87 1.88
N SER A 164 12.18 8.48 2.87
CA SER A 164 11.24 7.77 3.75
C SER A 164 10.00 7.22 3.01
N GLU A 165 9.58 7.86 1.90
CA GLU A 165 8.52 7.34 1.03
C GLU A 165 8.97 6.09 0.27
N ILE A 166 10.20 6.07 -0.23
CA ILE A 166 10.81 4.90 -0.87
C ILE A 166 10.94 3.76 0.15
N MET A 167 11.36 4.09 1.37
CA MET A 167 11.52 3.11 2.45
C MET A 167 10.20 2.41 2.80
N LYS A 168 9.06 3.11 2.81
CA LYS A 168 7.75 2.46 3.05
C LYS A 168 7.45 1.39 2.00
N LEU A 169 7.66 1.70 0.72
CA LEU A 169 7.52 0.71 -0.36
C LEU A 169 8.52 -0.44 -0.19
N ALA A 170 9.79 -0.12 0.04
CA ALA A 170 10.86 -1.10 0.16
C ALA A 170 10.67 -2.06 1.35
N VAL A 171 10.27 -1.54 2.52
CA VAL A 171 9.91 -2.35 3.71
C VAL A 171 8.71 -3.24 3.42
N THR A 172 7.70 -2.74 2.71
CA THR A 172 6.51 -3.54 2.36
C THR A 172 6.91 -4.79 1.57
N ILE A 173 7.75 -4.61 0.56
CA ILE A 173 8.22 -5.68 -0.32
C ILE A 173 9.22 -6.59 0.43
N TYR A 174 10.17 -5.99 1.16
CA TYR A 174 11.17 -6.73 1.93
C TYR A 174 10.57 -7.55 3.07
N ALA A 175 9.59 -7.02 3.80
CA ALA A 175 8.90 -7.75 4.86
C ALA A 175 8.20 -9.00 4.30
N ALA A 176 7.54 -8.88 3.15
CA ALA A 176 6.93 -10.02 2.47
C ALA A 176 7.98 -11.06 2.04
N ASN A 177 9.07 -10.63 1.38
CA ASN A 177 10.17 -11.51 0.97
C ASN A 177 10.84 -12.20 2.17
N TYR A 178 11.15 -11.44 3.22
CA TYR A 178 11.76 -11.95 4.45
C TYR A 178 10.87 -13.01 5.10
N THR A 179 9.57 -12.74 5.17
CA THR A 179 8.59 -13.64 5.78
C THR A 179 8.54 -14.98 5.06
N VAL A 180 8.55 -14.97 3.72
CA VAL A 180 8.60 -16.20 2.91
C VAL A 180 9.92 -16.93 3.10
N ARG A 181 11.06 -16.23 3.04
CA ARG A 181 12.39 -16.83 3.18
C ARG A 181 12.68 -17.40 4.57
N LYS A 182 12.04 -16.87 5.61
CA LYS A 182 12.22 -17.27 7.01
C LYS A 182 11.00 -17.98 7.59
N GLN A 183 10.09 -18.47 6.75
CA GLN A 183 8.85 -19.10 7.16
C GLN A 183 9.07 -20.25 8.16
N GLU A 184 10.09 -21.09 7.95
CA GLU A 184 10.47 -22.19 8.86
C GLU A 184 10.88 -21.72 10.26
N TYR A 185 11.43 -20.51 10.37
CA TYR A 185 11.94 -19.96 11.62
C TYR A 185 10.99 -18.94 12.27
N MET A 186 9.78 -18.76 11.74
CA MET A 186 8.86 -17.71 12.19
C MET A 186 8.36 -17.90 13.64
N GLN A 187 8.46 -19.12 14.15
CA GLN A 187 8.17 -19.45 15.56
C GLN A 187 9.34 -19.14 16.51
N SER A 188 10.55 -18.94 15.97
CA SER A 188 11.75 -18.66 16.77
C SER A 188 11.94 -17.16 16.94
N PHE A 189 12.02 -16.70 18.19
CA PHE A 189 12.33 -15.30 18.49
C PHE A 189 13.69 -14.89 17.92
N ALA A 190 14.73 -15.69 18.14
CA ALA A 190 16.10 -15.33 17.76
C ALA A 190 16.35 -15.42 16.24
N LYS A 191 15.81 -16.44 15.56
CA LYS A 191 16.09 -16.68 14.13
C LYS A 191 15.06 -16.08 13.18
N GLY A 192 13.80 -15.93 13.63
CA GLY A 192 12.72 -15.36 12.84
C GLY A 192 12.52 -13.88 13.12
N PHE A 193 12.21 -13.54 14.37
CA PHE A 193 11.80 -12.18 14.75
C PHE A 193 12.97 -11.19 14.86
N LEU A 194 14.02 -11.55 15.60
CA LEU A 194 15.12 -10.63 15.95
C LEU A 194 15.83 -9.98 14.75
N PRO A 195 16.13 -10.68 13.63
CA PRO A 195 16.79 -10.04 12.49
C PRO A 195 15.89 -9.00 11.80
N MET A 196 14.59 -9.24 11.72
CA MET A 196 13.64 -8.27 11.18
C MET A 196 13.46 -7.09 12.14
N ALA A 197 13.39 -7.35 13.45
CA ALA A 197 13.33 -6.30 14.46
C ALA A 197 14.58 -5.40 14.41
N PHE A 198 15.77 -5.97 14.17
CA PHE A 198 16.99 -5.20 13.97
C PHE A 198 16.92 -4.36 12.69
N ALA A 199 16.46 -4.94 11.57
CA ALA A 199 16.32 -4.19 10.32
C ALA A 199 15.35 -3.01 10.45
N VAL A 200 14.17 -3.23 11.05
CA VAL A 200 13.18 -2.17 11.32
C VAL A 200 13.67 -1.18 12.35
N GLY A 201 14.40 -1.64 13.38
CA GLY A 201 15.01 -0.80 14.40
C GLY A 201 16.07 0.14 13.82
N LEU A 202 16.90 -0.35 12.90
CA LEU A 202 17.88 0.46 12.18
C LEU A 202 17.19 1.52 11.30
N VAL A 203 16.17 1.11 10.53
CA VAL A 203 15.36 2.05 9.74
C VAL A 203 14.69 3.09 10.65
N GLY A 204 14.11 2.66 11.77
CA GLY A 204 13.47 3.53 12.73
C GLY A 204 14.45 4.52 13.37
N ALA A 205 15.66 4.08 13.72
CA ALA A 205 16.70 4.96 14.24
C ALA A 205 17.07 6.06 13.23
N LEU A 206 17.27 5.70 11.96
CA LEU A 206 17.56 6.67 10.89
C LEU A 206 16.40 7.66 10.70
N LEU A 207 15.15 7.18 10.66
CA LEU A 207 13.98 8.04 10.53
C LEU A 207 13.82 8.99 11.73
N LEU A 208 14.12 8.54 12.95
CA LEU A 208 14.09 9.40 14.13
C LEU A 208 15.22 10.44 14.13
N LEU A 209 16.35 10.16 13.51
CA LEU A 209 17.42 11.14 13.25
C LEU A 209 17.03 12.17 12.18
N GLU A 210 16.09 11.84 11.29
CA GLU A 210 15.45 12.73 10.32
C GLU A 210 14.23 13.51 10.88
N PRO A 211 14.09 13.55 12.21
CA PRO A 211 12.83 13.72 12.95
C PRO A 211 11.52 13.17 12.34
N ASP A 212 11.52 12.15 11.47
CA ASP A 212 10.34 11.62 10.77
C ASP A 212 9.66 10.48 11.55
N MET A 213 8.97 10.85 12.64
CA MET A 213 8.21 9.88 13.45
C MET A 213 7.03 9.27 12.69
N GLY A 214 6.49 9.98 11.71
CA GLY A 214 5.34 9.56 10.95
C GLY A 214 5.65 8.34 10.09
N ALA A 215 6.69 8.45 9.26
CA ALA A 215 7.16 7.35 8.44
C ALA A 215 7.59 6.16 9.29
N PHE A 216 8.22 6.38 10.45
CA PHE A 216 8.58 5.30 11.37
C PHE A 216 7.37 4.49 11.83
N MET A 217 6.30 5.15 12.28
CA MET A 217 5.08 4.44 12.72
C MET A 217 4.47 3.60 11.60
N VAL A 218 4.45 4.13 10.38
CA VAL A 218 3.92 3.40 9.21
C VAL A 218 4.82 2.21 8.85
N VAL A 219 6.13 2.40 8.79
CA VAL A 219 7.12 1.32 8.55
C VAL A 219 7.00 0.21 9.60
N ALA A 220 6.88 0.59 10.88
CA ALA A 220 6.69 -0.35 11.97
C ALA A 220 5.37 -1.11 11.83
N ALA A 221 4.26 -0.43 11.51
CA ALA A 221 2.95 -1.05 11.30
C ALA A 221 2.99 -2.05 10.13
N ILE A 222 3.62 -1.70 9.00
CA ILE A 222 3.80 -2.58 7.85
C ILE A 222 4.60 -3.83 8.26
N ALA A 223 5.78 -3.65 8.84
CA ALA A 223 6.65 -4.77 9.18
C ALA A 223 5.99 -5.71 10.20
N MET A 224 5.41 -5.15 11.27
CA MET A 224 4.70 -5.92 12.29
C MET A 224 3.47 -6.63 11.72
N GLY A 225 2.66 -5.94 10.91
CA GLY A 225 1.46 -6.50 10.32
C GLY A 225 1.76 -7.61 9.32
N VAL A 226 2.77 -7.45 8.46
CA VAL A 226 3.18 -8.49 7.50
C VAL A 226 3.77 -9.71 8.23
N LEU A 227 4.62 -9.51 9.23
CA LEU A 227 5.14 -10.61 10.06
C LEU A 227 4.03 -11.36 10.81
N PHE A 228 3.05 -10.63 11.36
CA PHE A 228 1.90 -11.22 12.02
C PHE A 228 1.08 -12.08 11.05
N LEU A 229 0.81 -11.57 9.84
CA LEU A 229 0.17 -12.33 8.77
C LEU A 229 1.01 -13.50 8.27
N GLY A 230 2.33 -13.42 8.43
CA GLY A 230 3.31 -14.48 8.17
C GLY A 230 3.35 -15.60 9.19
N GLY A 231 2.60 -15.48 10.29
CA GLY A 231 2.49 -16.52 11.32
C GLY A 231 3.48 -16.39 12.47
N VAL A 232 4.02 -15.20 12.76
CA VAL A 232 4.78 -14.97 14.00
C VAL A 232 3.94 -15.33 15.21
N ASN A 233 4.57 -15.97 16.21
CA ASN A 233 3.93 -16.36 17.46
C ASN A 233 3.23 -15.15 18.13
N GLY A 234 1.90 -15.24 18.29
CA GLY A 234 1.08 -14.18 18.88
C GLY A 234 1.51 -13.78 20.30
N LYS A 235 2.18 -14.66 21.05
CA LYS A 235 2.76 -14.33 22.36
C LYS A 235 3.96 -13.39 22.24
N LEU A 236 4.83 -13.62 21.25
CA LEU A 236 5.97 -12.73 20.96
C LEU A 236 5.47 -11.37 20.47
N PHE A 237 4.43 -11.38 19.63
CA PHE A 237 3.78 -10.17 19.15
C PHE A 237 3.16 -9.35 20.30
N GLY A 238 2.37 -9.99 21.17
CA GLY A 238 1.78 -9.34 22.35
C GLY A 238 2.83 -8.80 23.30
N GLY A 239 3.91 -9.55 23.55
CA GLY A 239 5.05 -9.09 24.35
C GLY A 239 5.74 -7.87 23.75
N LEU A 240 5.91 -7.82 22.43
CA LEU A 240 6.51 -6.67 21.74
C LEU A 240 5.64 -5.42 21.86
N VAL A 241 4.33 -5.55 21.59
CA VAL A 241 3.38 -4.43 21.70
C VAL A 241 3.35 -3.92 23.14
N ALA A 242 3.29 -4.82 24.13
CA ALA A 242 3.35 -4.45 25.54
C ALA A 242 4.67 -3.73 25.88
N THR A 243 5.81 -4.21 25.37
CA THR A 243 7.11 -3.58 25.59
C THR A 243 7.18 -2.19 24.93
N ALA A 244 6.65 -2.05 23.72
CA ALA A 244 6.62 -0.78 22.99
C ALA A 244 5.73 0.26 23.71
N VAL A 245 4.54 -0.14 24.14
CA VAL A 245 3.62 0.72 24.91
C VAL A 245 4.22 1.07 26.27
N GLY A 246 4.83 0.10 26.97
CA GLY A 246 5.49 0.33 28.25
C GLY A 246 6.66 1.31 28.13
N THR A 247 7.52 1.11 27.13
CA THR A 247 8.66 2.01 26.85
C THR A 247 8.18 3.41 26.47
N PHE A 248 7.16 3.52 25.61
CA PHE A 248 6.59 4.80 25.23
C PHE A 248 6.02 5.55 26.45
N THR A 249 5.25 4.86 27.29
CA THR A 249 4.68 5.41 28.52
C THR A 249 5.79 5.89 29.47
N MET A 250 6.83 5.09 29.67
CA MET A 250 7.98 5.45 30.50
C MET A 250 8.72 6.69 29.95
N LEU A 251 8.94 6.75 28.63
CA LEU A 251 9.61 7.88 27.97
C LEU A 251 8.81 9.19 28.07
N VAL A 252 7.48 9.10 28.00
CA VAL A 252 6.57 10.23 28.24
C VAL A 252 6.66 10.69 29.68
N TRP A 253 6.64 9.76 30.64
CA TRP A 253 6.76 10.10 32.07
C TRP A 253 8.10 10.75 32.40
N LEU A 254 9.20 10.31 31.80
CA LEU A 254 10.53 10.84 32.10
C LEU A 254 10.87 12.16 31.39
N SER A 255 10.13 12.55 30.34
CA SER A 255 10.42 13.75 29.56
C SER A 255 9.32 14.79 29.70
N PRO A 256 9.57 15.91 30.40
CA PRO A 256 8.61 17.00 30.56
C PRO A 256 8.08 17.49 29.20
N TRP A 257 8.97 17.61 28.22
CA TRP A 257 8.62 18.05 26.86
C TRP A 257 7.66 17.10 26.12
N ARG A 258 7.87 15.77 26.23
CA ARG A 258 6.95 14.78 25.62
C ARG A 258 5.61 14.75 26.34
N ARG A 259 5.62 14.91 27.66
CA ARG A 259 4.42 14.99 28.48
C ARG A 259 3.56 16.21 28.11
N GLU A 260 4.18 17.37 27.95
CA GLU A 260 3.48 18.58 27.50
C GLU A 260 2.82 18.42 26.13
N ARG A 261 3.42 17.66 25.20
CA ARG A 261 2.76 17.37 23.91
C ARG A 261 1.51 16.49 24.07
N ILE A 262 1.49 15.59 25.05
CA ILE A 262 0.32 14.78 25.35
C ILE A 262 -0.75 15.61 26.04
N PHE A 263 -0.38 16.48 26.98
CA PHE A 263 -1.33 17.38 27.61
C PHE A 263 -1.91 18.41 26.63
N ALA A 264 -1.08 18.98 25.75
CA ALA A 264 -1.53 19.83 24.66
C ALA A 264 -2.48 19.11 23.67
N TYR A 265 -2.38 17.78 23.58
CA TYR A 265 -3.30 16.96 22.77
C TYR A 265 -4.60 16.65 23.51
N LEU A 266 -4.52 16.35 24.82
CA LEU A 266 -5.68 16.02 25.66
C LEU A 266 -6.55 17.24 25.95
N ASP A 267 -5.93 18.42 26.11
CA ASP A 267 -6.60 19.70 26.28
C ASP A 267 -6.02 20.74 25.29
N PRO A 268 -6.46 20.69 24.01
CA PRO A 268 -5.97 21.58 22.97
C PRO A 268 -6.53 23.01 23.09
N TRP A 269 -7.48 23.25 24.00
CA TRP A 269 -8.16 24.54 24.18
C TRP A 269 -7.55 25.38 25.31
N ASP A 270 -6.70 24.79 26.15
CA ASP A 270 -5.93 25.54 27.16
C ASP A 270 -5.10 26.63 26.48
N GLU A 271 -5.22 27.87 26.97
CA GLU A 271 -4.52 29.06 26.47
C GLU A 271 -3.01 28.85 26.35
N ARG A 272 -2.42 27.99 27.20
CA ARG A 272 -0.99 27.65 27.20
C ARG A 272 -0.56 26.86 25.96
N TYR A 273 -1.47 26.14 25.31
CA TYR A 273 -1.17 25.24 24.20
C TYR A 273 -1.83 25.66 22.89
N ALA A 274 -2.98 26.34 22.95
CA ALA A 274 -3.80 26.73 21.82
C ALA A 274 -3.04 27.61 20.81
N GLN A 275 -2.16 28.51 21.26
CA GLN A 275 -1.35 29.37 20.37
C GLN A 275 0.02 28.77 20.00
N GLY A 276 0.32 27.55 20.46
CA GLY A 276 1.63 26.92 20.30
C GLY A 276 1.54 25.49 19.77
N LYS A 277 1.75 24.51 20.65
CA LYS A 277 1.88 23.09 20.27
C LYS A 277 0.56 22.46 19.79
N ALA A 278 -0.58 22.98 20.22
CA ALA A 278 -1.91 22.50 19.83
C ALA A 278 -2.53 23.29 18.67
N TYR A 279 -1.92 24.41 18.24
CA TYR A 279 -2.48 25.34 17.25
C TYR A 279 -3.05 24.64 16.00
N GLN A 280 -2.27 23.74 15.39
CA GLN A 280 -2.71 22.99 14.21
C GLN A 280 -3.92 22.08 14.50
N LEU A 281 -3.96 21.47 15.70
CA LEU A 281 -5.06 20.61 16.09
C LEU A 281 -6.33 21.43 16.39
N THR A 282 -6.20 22.53 17.13
CA THR A 282 -7.33 23.39 17.49
C THR A 282 -8.00 23.95 16.25
N HIS A 283 -7.22 24.47 15.28
CA HIS A 283 -7.77 24.96 14.01
C HIS A 283 -8.36 23.84 13.13
N SER A 284 -7.78 22.64 13.17
CA SER A 284 -8.39 21.46 12.53
C SER A 284 -9.78 21.15 13.10
N LEU A 285 -9.93 21.17 14.43
CA LEU A 285 -11.22 20.94 15.09
C LEU A 285 -12.24 22.04 14.81
N ILE A 286 -11.81 23.31 14.73
CA ILE A 286 -12.67 24.43 14.31
C ILE A 286 -13.17 24.23 12.87
N ALA A 287 -12.30 23.80 11.95
CA ALA A 287 -12.66 23.50 10.57
C ALA A 287 -13.76 22.42 10.48
N PHE A 288 -13.60 21.32 11.23
CA PHE A 288 -14.64 20.28 11.33
C PHE A 288 -15.94 20.80 11.95
N GLY A 289 -15.85 21.66 12.97
CA GLY A 289 -17.03 22.27 13.59
C GLY A 289 -17.83 23.16 12.63
N ARG A 290 -17.15 23.91 11.77
CA ARG A 290 -17.77 24.78 10.74
C ARG A 290 -18.39 24.00 9.58
N GLY A 291 -17.89 22.81 9.29
CA GLY A 291 -18.34 22.00 8.15
C GLY A 291 -19.74 21.42 8.28
N GLU A 292 -20.30 21.34 9.49
CA GLU A 292 -21.62 20.73 9.75
C GLU A 292 -21.84 19.42 8.95
N TRP A 293 -23.01 19.21 8.34
CA TRP A 293 -23.33 18.00 7.58
C TRP A 293 -22.85 18.04 6.13
N LEU A 294 -23.00 19.18 5.44
CA LEU A 294 -22.78 19.33 3.99
C LEU A 294 -21.63 20.27 3.60
N GLY A 295 -20.99 20.90 4.58
CA GLY A 295 -19.91 21.83 4.36
C GLY A 295 -20.38 23.25 4.04
N VAL A 296 -19.43 24.17 4.05
CA VAL A 296 -19.64 25.57 3.67
C VAL A 296 -19.59 25.79 2.15
N GLY A 297 -19.31 24.73 1.38
CA GLY A 297 -19.14 24.76 -0.06
C GLY A 297 -17.68 24.79 -0.50
N LEU A 298 -17.41 24.23 -1.68
CA LEU A 298 -16.07 24.19 -2.29
C LEU A 298 -15.52 25.61 -2.44
N GLY A 299 -14.29 25.81 -1.97
CA GLY A 299 -13.67 27.12 -2.01
C GLY A 299 -14.02 28.04 -0.83
N GLY A 300 -14.99 27.67 0.02
CA GLY A 300 -15.51 28.49 1.12
C GLY A 300 -14.78 28.32 2.47
N SER A 301 -13.76 27.46 2.57
CA SER A 301 -13.00 27.29 3.82
C SER A 301 -12.35 28.61 4.26
N VAL A 302 -12.47 28.93 5.54
CA VAL A 302 -11.79 30.10 6.13
C VAL A 302 -10.46 29.70 6.76
N GLU A 303 -10.35 28.48 7.27
CA GLU A 303 -9.13 27.98 7.93
C GLU A 303 -7.94 27.81 6.96
N LYS A 304 -8.22 27.71 5.65
CA LYS A 304 -7.18 27.73 4.60
C LYS A 304 -6.51 29.10 4.38
N LEU A 305 -7.07 30.20 4.90
CA LEU A 305 -6.55 31.57 4.75
C LEU A 305 -5.37 31.85 5.71
N ASN A 306 -4.39 30.95 5.76
CA ASN A 306 -3.19 30.99 6.61
C ASN A 306 -3.39 30.74 8.12
N TYR A 307 -4.61 30.41 8.57
CA TYR A 307 -4.86 29.96 9.94
C TYR A 307 -4.37 28.53 10.18
N LEU A 308 -4.25 27.71 9.13
CA LEU A 308 -3.72 26.36 9.20
C LEU A 308 -2.43 26.20 8.34
N PRO A 309 -1.23 26.30 8.94
CA PRO A 309 0.04 26.38 8.20
C PRO A 309 0.33 25.19 7.27
N GLU A 310 -0.21 24.01 7.58
CA GLU A 310 0.03 22.74 6.87
C GLU A 310 -1.29 22.15 6.32
N ALA A 311 -2.22 23.02 5.90
CA ALA A 311 -3.55 22.63 5.39
C ALA A 311 -3.52 21.76 4.12
N HIS A 312 -2.49 21.93 3.27
CA HIS A 312 -2.38 21.25 1.98
C HIS A 312 -1.67 19.89 2.06
N THR A 313 -0.99 19.61 3.16
CA THR A 313 -0.20 18.42 3.42
C THR A 313 -0.92 17.56 4.45
N ASP A 314 -0.68 17.79 5.73
CA ASP A 314 -1.03 16.89 6.82
C ASP A 314 -2.49 17.11 7.29
N PHE A 315 -3.03 18.31 7.08
CA PHE A 315 -4.36 18.69 7.52
C PHE A 315 -5.40 18.87 6.39
N ILE A 316 -5.18 18.25 5.23
CA ILE A 316 -6.11 18.37 4.09
C ILE A 316 -7.51 17.83 4.40
N LEU A 317 -7.60 16.86 5.32
CA LEU A 317 -8.88 16.32 5.76
C LEU A 317 -9.72 17.34 6.53
N ALA A 318 -9.08 18.25 7.28
CA ALA A 318 -9.77 19.33 7.97
C ALA A 318 -10.44 20.29 6.98
N VAL A 319 -9.74 20.62 5.88
CA VAL A 319 -10.29 21.44 4.78
C VAL A 319 -11.43 20.70 4.07
N ILE A 320 -11.28 19.39 3.83
CA ILE A 320 -12.37 18.54 3.30
C ILE A 320 -13.58 18.58 4.24
N GLY A 321 -13.34 18.49 5.55
CA GLY A 321 -14.37 18.58 6.58
C GLY A 321 -15.10 19.90 6.56
N GLU A 322 -14.39 21.03 6.42
CA GLU A 322 -15.02 22.34 6.36
C GLU A 322 -15.80 22.55 5.04
N GLU A 323 -15.21 22.22 3.89
CA GLU A 323 -15.81 22.53 2.58
C GLU A 323 -16.91 21.56 2.15
N LEU A 324 -16.78 20.26 2.49
CA LEU A 324 -17.70 19.19 2.08
C LEU A 324 -18.50 18.59 3.26
N GLY A 325 -18.23 19.03 4.49
CA GLY A 325 -18.93 18.60 5.68
C GLY A 325 -18.68 17.15 6.08
N PHE A 326 -19.50 16.67 7.01
CA PHE A 326 -19.49 15.28 7.47
C PHE A 326 -19.59 14.27 6.30
N VAL A 327 -20.44 14.54 5.30
CA VAL A 327 -20.64 13.64 4.15
C VAL A 327 -19.34 13.48 3.34
N GLY A 328 -18.63 14.57 3.07
CA GLY A 328 -17.36 14.51 2.35
C GLY A 328 -16.31 13.67 3.08
N VAL A 329 -16.17 13.86 4.39
CA VAL A 329 -15.25 13.09 5.24
C VAL A 329 -15.61 11.61 5.24
N LEU A 330 -16.91 11.29 5.39
CA LEU A 330 -17.40 9.91 5.37
C LEU A 330 -17.11 9.22 4.03
N VAL A 331 -17.32 9.91 2.91
CA VAL A 331 -16.99 9.38 1.57
C VAL A 331 -15.50 9.06 1.46
N VAL A 332 -14.62 9.96 1.91
CA VAL A 332 -13.16 9.72 1.90
C VAL A 332 -12.80 8.50 2.74
N ILE A 333 -13.36 8.36 3.96
CA ILE A 333 -13.15 7.19 4.82
C ILE A 333 -13.59 5.90 4.12
N LEU A 334 -14.76 5.90 3.49
CA LEU A 334 -15.29 4.72 2.78
C LEU A 334 -14.44 4.33 1.56
N LEU A 335 -13.90 5.31 0.83
CA LEU A 335 -12.99 5.06 -0.30
C LEU A 335 -11.68 4.40 0.17
N PHE A 336 -11.08 4.88 1.25
CA PHE A 336 -9.90 4.22 1.82
C PHE A 336 -10.20 2.85 2.40
N TYR A 337 -11.34 2.69 3.09
CA TYR A 337 -11.80 1.39 3.55
C TYR A 337 -11.91 0.40 2.37
N TRP A 338 -12.45 0.85 1.23
CA TRP A 338 -12.53 0.03 0.03
C TRP A 338 -11.15 -0.40 -0.50
N ILE A 339 -10.19 0.53 -0.59
CA ILE A 339 -8.80 0.20 -1.00
C ILE A 339 -8.20 -0.86 -0.09
N VAL A 340 -8.27 -0.65 1.24
CA VAL A 340 -7.69 -1.58 2.21
C VAL A 340 -8.37 -2.95 2.11
N ARG A 341 -9.71 -2.98 2.08
CA ARG A 341 -10.47 -4.22 1.92
C ARG A 341 -10.06 -4.98 0.65
N ARG A 342 -10.00 -4.31 -0.49
CA ARG A 342 -9.61 -4.93 -1.77
C ARG A 342 -8.17 -5.42 -1.74
N ALA A 343 -7.24 -4.69 -1.12
CA ALA A 343 -5.85 -5.13 -0.97
C ALA A 343 -5.76 -6.46 -0.18
N PHE A 344 -6.53 -6.60 0.90
CA PHE A 344 -6.60 -7.84 1.67
C PHE A 344 -7.28 -8.98 0.91
N GLU A 345 -8.33 -8.70 0.13
CA GLU A 345 -9.01 -9.68 -0.72
C GLU A 345 -8.07 -10.19 -1.83
N ILE A 346 -7.37 -9.30 -2.53
CA ILE A 346 -6.35 -9.64 -3.54
C ILE A 346 -5.24 -10.48 -2.92
N GLY A 347 -4.76 -10.08 -1.73
CA GLY A 347 -3.72 -10.82 -1.02
C GLY A 347 -4.18 -12.21 -0.57
N ARG A 348 -5.43 -12.35 -0.15
CA ARG A 348 -6.03 -13.67 0.17
C ARG A 348 -6.15 -14.55 -1.06
N GLN A 349 -6.52 -13.99 -2.22
CA GLN A 349 -6.56 -14.73 -3.48
C GLN A 349 -5.19 -15.21 -3.92
N ALA A 350 -4.15 -14.38 -3.81
CA ALA A 350 -2.77 -14.78 -4.11
C ALA A 350 -2.32 -15.94 -3.20
N LEU A 351 -2.63 -15.89 -1.90
CA LEU A 351 -2.31 -16.97 -0.97
C LEU A 351 -3.02 -18.28 -1.32
N ALA A 352 -4.27 -18.21 -1.78
CA ALA A 352 -5.02 -19.39 -2.24
C ALA A 352 -4.48 -20.00 -3.55
N LEU A 353 -3.64 -19.26 -4.28
CA LEU A 353 -2.93 -19.71 -5.48
C LEU A 353 -1.47 -20.11 -5.18
N ASP A 354 -1.12 -20.35 -3.91
CA ASP A 354 0.24 -20.67 -3.43
C ASP A 354 1.29 -19.58 -3.70
N ARG A 355 0.86 -18.34 -3.94
CA ARG A 355 1.74 -17.18 -4.15
C ARG A 355 1.93 -16.40 -2.87
N THR A 356 2.62 -17.00 -1.92
CA THR A 356 2.81 -16.46 -0.56
C THR A 356 3.42 -15.06 -0.54
N PHE A 357 4.49 -14.82 -1.31
CA PHE A 357 5.11 -13.49 -1.44
C PHE A 357 4.12 -12.45 -1.95
N ALA A 358 3.45 -12.72 -3.07
CA ALA A 358 2.50 -11.80 -3.69
C ALA A 358 1.33 -11.47 -2.74
N GLY A 359 0.86 -12.48 -2.01
CA GLY A 359 -0.23 -12.32 -1.04
C GLY A 359 0.15 -11.49 0.18
N LEU A 360 1.35 -11.70 0.73
CA LEU A 360 1.87 -10.89 1.84
C LEU A 360 2.19 -9.46 1.39
N MET A 361 2.76 -9.28 0.20
CA MET A 361 3.03 -7.96 -0.37
C MET A 361 1.73 -7.16 -0.57
N ALA A 362 0.69 -7.77 -1.14
CA ALA A 362 -0.62 -7.12 -1.33
C ALA A 362 -1.26 -6.71 0.02
N LYS A 363 -1.25 -7.59 1.02
CA LYS A 363 -1.72 -7.26 2.37
C LYS A 363 -0.86 -6.19 3.04
N GLY A 364 0.45 -6.21 2.82
CA GLY A 364 1.39 -5.19 3.30
C GLY A 364 1.09 -3.80 2.73
N ILE A 365 0.77 -3.71 1.45
CA ILE A 365 0.28 -2.46 0.82
C ILE A 365 -1.04 -2.04 1.46
N GLY A 366 -1.96 -2.98 1.72
CA GLY A 366 -3.20 -2.69 2.45
C GLY A 366 -2.96 -2.13 3.86
N ILE A 367 -2.01 -2.70 4.60
CA ILE A 367 -1.59 -2.21 5.93
C ILE A 367 -0.98 -0.82 5.83
N TRP A 368 -0.13 -0.57 4.83
CA TRP A 368 0.46 0.75 4.60
C TRP A 368 -0.64 1.81 4.41
N PHE A 369 -1.51 1.62 3.42
CA PHE A 369 -2.61 2.57 3.16
C PHE A 369 -3.51 2.73 4.38
N GLY A 370 -3.88 1.63 5.05
CA GLY A 370 -4.73 1.65 6.25
C GLY A 370 -4.10 2.39 7.41
N ALA A 371 -2.85 2.07 7.76
CA ALA A 371 -2.14 2.69 8.89
C ALA A 371 -1.88 4.18 8.64
N GLN A 372 -1.38 4.54 7.46
CA GLN A 372 -1.09 5.94 7.13
C GLN A 372 -2.37 6.79 7.12
N THR A 373 -3.46 6.28 6.53
CA THR A 373 -4.77 6.93 6.50
C THR A 373 -5.35 7.07 7.91
N PHE A 374 -5.35 5.99 8.70
CA PHE A 374 -5.85 6.00 10.07
C PHE A 374 -5.10 7.01 10.95
N ILE A 375 -3.77 7.03 10.86
CA ILE A 375 -2.95 7.97 11.63
C ILE A 375 -3.25 9.42 11.21
N ASN A 376 -3.27 9.70 9.91
CA ASN A 376 -3.57 11.05 9.41
C ASN A 376 -4.97 11.53 9.84
N MET A 377 -6.00 10.72 9.63
CA MET A 377 -7.38 11.05 10.02
C MET A 377 -7.50 11.20 11.54
N GLY A 378 -6.86 10.31 12.30
CA GLY A 378 -6.85 10.38 13.76
C GLY A 378 -6.18 11.65 14.29
N VAL A 379 -5.10 12.12 13.64
CA VAL A 379 -4.46 13.39 13.99
C VAL A 379 -5.38 14.58 13.70
N ASN A 380 -6.04 14.59 12.54
CA ASN A 380 -6.96 15.66 12.15
C ASN A 380 -8.17 15.77 13.09
N LEU A 381 -8.68 14.65 13.58
CA LEU A 381 -9.83 14.58 14.49
C LEU A 381 -9.46 14.71 15.98
N GLY A 382 -8.17 14.83 16.32
CA GLY A 382 -7.74 14.85 17.72
C GLY A 382 -7.89 13.51 18.45
N LEU A 383 -7.88 12.38 17.72
CA LEU A 383 -7.78 11.02 18.27
C LEU A 383 -6.34 10.56 18.47
N LEU A 384 -5.38 11.21 17.80
CA LEU A 384 -3.96 10.94 17.88
C LEU A 384 -3.15 12.24 17.96
N PRO A 385 -1.97 12.23 18.61
CA PRO A 385 -1.14 13.42 18.75
C PRO A 385 -0.58 13.88 17.40
N THR A 386 -0.48 15.19 17.19
CA THR A 386 -0.07 15.79 15.92
C THR A 386 1.29 15.30 15.42
N LYS A 387 1.29 14.79 14.19
CA LYS A 387 2.47 14.31 13.44
C LYS A 387 2.31 14.70 11.97
N GLY A 388 3.42 15.03 11.32
CA GLY A 388 3.41 15.33 9.89
C GLY A 388 3.41 14.06 9.06
N LEU A 389 2.22 13.64 8.64
CA LEU A 389 1.97 12.50 7.76
C LEU A 389 0.92 12.91 6.74
N THR A 390 1.23 12.72 5.47
CA THR A 390 0.31 13.02 4.38
C THR A 390 -0.79 11.98 4.27
N LEU A 391 -1.99 12.39 3.83
CA LEU A 391 -3.07 11.48 3.46
C LEU A 391 -2.74 10.87 2.08
N PRO A 392 -2.67 9.52 1.93
CA PRO A 392 -2.26 8.92 0.67
C PRO A 392 -3.18 9.32 -0.49
N LEU A 393 -2.65 9.56 -1.69
CA LEU A 393 -3.40 9.95 -2.91
C LEU A 393 -4.12 11.31 -2.88
N VAL A 394 -4.39 11.89 -1.72
CA VAL A 394 -5.16 13.13 -1.59
C VAL A 394 -4.25 14.33 -1.32
N SER A 395 -3.34 14.22 -0.35
CA SER A 395 -2.52 15.35 0.09
C SER A 395 -1.47 15.77 -0.93
N TYR A 396 -1.03 17.03 -0.84
CA TYR A 396 0.09 17.52 -1.62
C TYR A 396 1.40 16.86 -1.15
N GLY A 397 2.10 16.21 -2.08
CA GLY A 397 3.42 15.62 -1.81
C GLY A 397 3.91 14.84 -3.01
N GLY A 398 4.89 15.37 -3.73
CA GLY A 398 5.27 14.81 -5.02
C GLY A 398 5.80 13.37 -4.93
N SER A 399 6.73 13.12 -4.01
CA SER A 399 7.24 11.77 -3.73
C SER A 399 6.16 10.85 -3.18
N GLY A 400 5.33 11.33 -2.26
CA GLY A 400 4.26 10.53 -1.65
C GLY A 400 3.25 10.03 -2.68
N ILE A 401 2.75 10.92 -3.55
CA ILE A 401 1.82 10.55 -4.63
C ILE A 401 2.48 9.54 -5.57
N LEU A 402 3.72 9.78 -5.98
CA LEU A 402 4.46 8.87 -6.86
C LEU A 402 4.56 7.46 -6.27
N LEU A 403 5.00 7.33 -5.03
CA LEU A 403 5.19 6.02 -4.39
C LEU A 403 3.84 5.35 -4.07
N ASN A 404 2.80 6.10 -3.73
CA ASN A 404 1.45 5.57 -3.54
C ASN A 404 0.86 5.03 -4.86
N CYS A 405 1.02 5.75 -5.98
CA CYS A 405 0.61 5.28 -7.30
C CYS A 405 1.38 4.03 -7.74
N VAL A 406 2.70 3.98 -7.48
CA VAL A 406 3.51 2.78 -7.72
C VAL A 406 3.03 1.61 -6.86
N ALA A 407 2.74 1.82 -5.58
CA ALA A 407 2.23 0.77 -4.70
C ALA A 407 0.87 0.23 -5.18
N LEU A 408 -0.05 1.09 -5.60
CA LEU A 408 -1.32 0.68 -6.21
C LEU A 408 -1.13 -0.09 -7.52
N ALA A 409 -0.18 0.34 -8.37
CA ALA A 409 0.14 -0.37 -9.60
C ALA A 409 0.69 -1.77 -9.33
N VAL A 410 1.56 -1.92 -8.33
CA VAL A 410 2.06 -3.22 -7.87
C VAL A 410 0.91 -4.09 -7.35
N LEU A 411 -0.02 -3.52 -6.57
CA LEU A 411 -1.20 -4.23 -6.08
C LEU A 411 -2.10 -4.71 -7.23
N LEU A 412 -2.36 -3.84 -8.21
CA LEU A 412 -3.11 -4.20 -9.42
C LEU A 412 -2.38 -5.27 -10.24
N ARG A 413 -1.05 -5.24 -10.27
CA ARG A 413 -0.25 -6.26 -10.95
C ARG A 413 -0.35 -7.63 -10.27
N VAL A 414 -0.41 -7.66 -8.93
CA VAL A 414 -0.70 -8.90 -8.18
C VAL A 414 -2.07 -9.46 -8.57
N ASP A 415 -3.10 -8.62 -8.58
CA ASP A 415 -4.46 -9.02 -8.97
C ASP A 415 -4.54 -9.52 -10.42
N TYR A 416 -3.88 -8.81 -11.36
CA TYR A 416 -3.78 -9.24 -12.75
C TYR A 416 -3.18 -10.64 -12.88
N GLU A 417 -2.02 -10.88 -12.26
CA GLU A 417 -1.37 -12.18 -12.33
C GLU A 417 -2.18 -13.29 -11.64
N ASN A 418 -2.88 -12.97 -10.54
CA ASN A 418 -3.81 -13.92 -9.89
C ASN A 418 -4.93 -14.35 -10.85
N ARG A 419 -5.54 -13.40 -11.55
CA ARG A 419 -6.63 -13.65 -12.50
C ARG A 419 -6.17 -14.41 -13.73
N VAL A 420 -4.93 -14.19 -14.19
CA VAL A 420 -4.33 -15.00 -15.26
C VAL A 420 -4.21 -16.46 -14.82
N LEU A 421 -3.73 -16.72 -13.60
CA LEU A 421 -3.64 -18.08 -13.06
C LEU A 421 -5.00 -18.73 -12.85
N MET A 422 -6.00 -17.99 -12.33
CA MET A 422 -7.38 -18.49 -12.19
C MET A 422 -8.01 -18.86 -13.54
N ARG A 423 -7.53 -18.29 -14.65
CA ARG A 423 -7.95 -18.64 -16.02
C ARG A 423 -7.16 -19.80 -16.63
N GLY A 424 -6.24 -20.42 -15.87
CA GLY A 424 -5.36 -21.49 -16.36
C GLY A 424 -4.15 -20.99 -17.17
N GLY A 425 -3.86 -19.69 -17.12
CA GLY A 425 -2.66 -19.12 -17.73
C GLY A 425 -1.38 -19.41 -16.94
N LYS A 426 -0.24 -18.93 -17.43
CA LYS A 426 1.06 -18.96 -16.76
C LYS A 426 1.56 -17.53 -16.57
N VAL A 427 2.25 -17.25 -15.47
CA VAL A 427 2.79 -15.93 -15.08
C VAL A 427 4.25 -16.01 -14.69
#